data_AF-A0A962VEK0-F1
#
_entry.id   AF-A0A962VEK0-F1
#
_cell.length_a   1.000
_cell.length_b   1.000
_cell.length_c   1.000
_cell.angle_alpha   90.00
_cell.angle_beta   90.00
_cell.angle_gamma   90.00
#
_symmetry.space_group_name_H-M   'P 1'
#
loop_
_entity.id
_entity.type
_entity.pdbx_description
1 polymer ?
#
loop_
_entity_poly.entity_id
_entity_poly.type
_entity_poly.pdbx_seq_one_letter_code
_entity_poly.pdbx_strand_id
1 'polypeptide(L)' 'DFLMQELNREANTLSSKSADTETTRSAVDLKVLIEQMREQIQNVE' A
#
# COMPACT_ATOMS: atom_id res chain seq x y z
N ASP A 1 9.97 -4.46 -7.19
CA ASP A 1 8.81 -5.32 -7.54
C ASP A 1 8.28 -6.24 -6.47
N PHE A 2 8.99 -7.30 -6.05
CA PHE A 2 8.44 -8.28 -5.08
C PHE A 2 7.89 -7.63 -3.80
N LEU A 3 8.70 -6.80 -3.13
CA LEU A 3 8.27 -6.12 -1.91
C LEU A 3 7.10 -5.15 -2.15
N MET A 4 7.07 -4.46 -3.30
CA MET A 4 5.96 -3.57 -3.64
C MET A 4 4.66 -4.35 -3.84
N GLN A 5 4.73 -5.55 -4.41
CA GLN A 5 3.58 -6.43 -4.58
C GLN A 5 3.07 -6.95 -3.22
N GLU A 6 3.97 -7.42 -2.35
CA GLU A 6 3.57 -7.93 -1.03
C GLU A 6 3.00 -6.82 -0.13
N LEU A 7 3.58 -5.62 -0.16
CA LEU A 7 3.03 -4.46 0.57
C LEU A 7 1.64 -4.06 0.04
N ASN A 8 1.44 -4.04 -1.28
CA ASN A 8 0.13 -3.76 -1.87
C ASN A 8 -0.90 -4.83 -1.48
N ARG A 9 -0.49 -6.10 -1.44
CA ARG A 9 -1.34 -7.21 -1.01
C ARG A 9 -1.79 -7.04 0.44
N GLU A 10 -0.88 -6.69 1.32
CA GLU A 10 -1.20 -6.46 2.73
C GLU A 10 -2.11 -5.25 2.93
N ALA A 11 -1.82 -4.13 2.24
CA ALA A 11 -2.67 -2.94 2.29
C ALA A 11 -4.10 -3.22 1.76
N ASN A 12 -4.24 -4.07 0.73
CA ASN A 12 -5.56 -4.52 0.26
C ASN A 12 -6.29 -5.37 1.31
N THR A 13 -5.60 -6.26 2.02
CA THR A 13 -6.19 -7.03 3.13
C THR A 13 -6.68 -6.11 4.23
N LEU A 14 -5.85 -5.16 4.68
CA LEU A 14 -6.23 -4.19 5.70
C LEU A 14 -7.43 -3.34 5.27
N SER A 15 -7.45 -2.85 4.02
CA SER A 15 -8.57 -2.03 3.53
C SER A 15 -9.90 -2.79 3.35
N SER A 16 -9.85 -4.11 3.14
CA SER A 16 -11.03 -4.92 2.81
C SER A 16 -11.54 -5.81 3.94
N LYS A 17 -10.72 -6.04 4.97
CA LYS A 17 -11.03 -6.94 6.09
C LYS A 17 -10.98 -6.28 7.46
N SER A 18 -10.53 -5.03 7.59
CA SER A 18 -10.56 -4.32 8.86
C SER A 18 -12.00 -3.97 9.26
N ALA A 19 -12.34 -4.23 10.52
CA ALA A 19 -13.61 -3.79 11.10
C ALA A 19 -13.56 -2.33 11.57
N ASP A 20 -12.35 -1.80 11.77
CA ASP A 20 -12.12 -0.44 12.22
C ASP A 20 -11.96 0.53 11.03
N THR A 21 -12.63 1.68 11.12
CA THR A 21 -12.69 2.66 10.04
C THR A 21 -11.38 3.44 9.92
N GLU A 22 -10.70 3.74 11.03
CA GLU A 22 -9.41 4.44 11.01
C GLU A 22 -8.33 3.55 10.38
N THR A 23 -8.36 2.26 10.67
CA THR A 23 -7.47 1.26 10.09
C THR A 23 -7.70 1.13 8.59
N THR A 24 -8.96 1.09 8.15
CA THR A 24 -9.31 1.06 6.73
C THR A 24 -8.79 2.31 5.99
N ARG A 25 -8.94 3.49 6.61
CA ARG A 25 -8.45 4.75 6.04
C ARG A 25 -6.93 4.79 5.96
N SER A 26 -6.26 4.35 7.02
CA SER A 26 -4.79 4.23 7.06
C SER A 26 -4.27 3.28 5.98
N ALA A 27 -5.00 2.20 5.68
CA ALA A 27 -4.66 1.28 4.60
C ALA A 27 -4.79 1.91 3.21
N VAL A 28 -5.75 2.83 3.01
CA VAL A 28 -5.86 3.60 1.75
C VAL A 28 -4.67 4.54 1.60
N ASP A 29 -4.30 5.24 2.67
CA ASP A 29 -3.13 6.14 2.66
C ASP A 29 -1.83 5.36 2.41
N LEU A 30 -1.71 4.16 2.99
CA LEU A 30 -0.60 3.25 2.75
C LEU A 30 -0.47 2.86 1.26
N LYS A 31 -1.58 2.62 0.56
CA LYS A 31 -1.55 2.31 -0.88
C LYS A 31 -0.99 3.46 -1.70
N VAL A 32 -1.31 4.70 -1.35
CA VAL A 32 -0.74 5.88 -2.02
C VAL A 32 0.78 5.94 -1.83
N LEU A 33 1.26 5.68 -0.61
CA LEU A 33 2.69 5.66 -0.31
C LEU A 33 3.42 4.55 -1.08
N ILE A 34 2.82 3.36 -1.20
CA ILE A 34 3.42 2.24 -1.95
C ILE A 34 3.57 2.59 -3.44
N GLU A 35 2.58 3.23 -4.06
CA GLU A 35 2.70 3.67 -5.45
C GLU A 35 3.76 4.76 -5.63
N GLN A 36 3.85 5.71 -4.69
CA GLN A 36 4.92 6.72 -4.70
C GLN A 36 6.31 6.07 -4.58
N MET A 37 6.48 5.08 -3.71
CA MET A 37 7.72 4.31 -3.60
C MET A 37 8.06 3.59 -4.92
N ARG A 38 7.04 3.05 -5.60
CA ARG A 38 7.23 2.39 -6.89
C ARG A 38 7.70 3.36 -7.97
N GLU A 39 7.08 4.53 -8.09
CA GLU A 39 7.52 5.58 -9.00
C GLU A 39 8.96 6.05 -8.69
N GLN A 40 9.29 6.22 -7.41
CA GLN A 40 10.65 6.59 -7.00
C GLN A 40 11.69 5.57 -7.44
N ILE A 41 11.42 4.28 -7.29
CA ILE A 41 12.32 3.20 -7.73
C ILE A 41 12.52 3.27 -9.25
N GLN A 42 11.45 3.46 -10.03
CA GLN A 42 11.53 3.55 -11.49
C GLN A 42 12.32 4.78 -11.96
N ASN A 43 12.31 5.88 -11.20
CA ASN A 43 13.03 7.11 -11.56
C ASN A 43 14.55 7.03 -11.35
N VAL A 44 15.04 6.07 -10.54
CA VAL A 44 16.46 5.91 -10.22
C VAL A 44 17.13 4.72 -10.93
N GLU A 45 16.34 3.89 -11.61
CA GLU A 45 16.80 2.86 -12.55
C GLU A 45 17.15 3.45 -13.92
#